data_AF-A0AAE2YIU8-F1
#
_entry.id   AF-A0AAE2YIU8-F1
#
_cell.length_a   1.000
_cell.length_b   1.000
_cell.length_c   1.000
_cell.angle_alpha   90.00
_cell.angle_beta   90.00
_cell.angle_gamma   90.00
#
_symmetry.space_group_name_H-M   'P 1'
#
loop_
_entity.id
_entity.type
_entity.pdbx_description
1 polymer ?
#
loop_
_entity_poly.entity_id
_entity_poly.type
_entity_poly.pdbx_seq_one_letter_code
_entity_poly.pdbx_strand_id
1 'polypeptide(L)' 'MSFMDTARKRAVIVRNWREHVYGVAKAVKEVLPDAEVYVFGSAVTGDMVAASDIDILVVSEGVPEGLFG' A
#
# COMPACT_ATOMS: atom_id res chain seq x y z
N MET A 1 -24.48 -4.11 5.78
CA MET A 1 -23.31 -4.89 5.32
C MET A 1 -22.95 -5.85 6.45
N SER A 2 -22.87 -7.15 6.21
CA SER A 2 -22.57 -8.13 7.26
C SER A 2 -21.07 -8.09 7.61
N PHE A 3 -20.72 -8.43 8.85
CA PHE A 3 -19.32 -8.60 9.29
C PHE A 3 -18.55 -9.56 8.37
N MET A 4 -19.20 -10.64 7.95
CA MET A 4 -18.63 -11.64 7.05
C MET A 4 -18.33 -11.08 5.65
N ASP A 5 -19.13 -10.12 5.18
CA ASP A 5 -18.90 -9.47 3.89
C ASP A 5 -17.63 -8.61 3.92
N THR A 6 -17.44 -7.85 5.01
CA THR A 6 -16.25 -7.01 5.20
C THR A 6 -14.99 -7.86 5.33
N ALA A 7 -15.04 -8.94 6.10
CA ALA A 7 -13.91 -9.87 6.24
C ALA A 7 -13.53 -10.51 4.89
N ARG A 8 -14.53 -10.92 4.10
CA ARG A 8 -14.30 -11.45 2.75
C ARG A 8 -13.68 -10.42 1.81
N LYS A 9 -14.16 -9.16 1.84
CA LYS A 9 -13.59 -8.08 1.04
C LYS A 9 -12.14 -7.78 1.40
N ARG A 10 -11.82 -7.71 2.69
CA ARG A 10 -10.43 -7.53 3.16
C ARG A 10 -9.53 -8.68 2.72
N ALA A 11 -9.98 -9.93 2.84
CA ALA A 11 -9.22 -11.08 2.36
C ALA A 11 -8.92 -11.02 0.85
N VAL A 12 -9.86 -10.52 0.03
CA VAL A 12 -9.63 -10.32 -1.41
C VAL A 12 -8.58 -9.24 -1.66
N ILE A 13 -8.67 -8.10 -0.95
CA ILE A 13 -7.71 -7.00 -1.06
C ILE A 13 -6.31 -7.48 -0.69
N VAL A 14 -6.17 -8.16 0.47
CA VAL A 14 -4.89 -8.71 0.92
C VAL A 14 -4.37 -9.76 -0.06
N ARG A 15 -5.22 -10.61 -0.63
CA ARG A 15 -4.78 -11.60 -1.64
C ARG A 15 -4.27 -10.94 -2.93
N ASN A 16 -4.89 -9.84 -3.34
CA ASN A 16 -4.56 -9.10 -4.55
C ASN A 16 -3.71 -7.84 -4.25
N TRP A 17 -3.02 -7.82 -3.12
CA TRP A 17 -2.30 -6.65 -2.62
C TRP A 17 -1.35 -6.04 -3.65
N ARG A 18 -0.70 -6.87 -4.48
CA ARG A 18 0.23 -6.41 -5.52
C ARG A 18 -0.44 -5.47 -6.51
N GLU A 19 -1.65 -5.80 -6.97
CA GLU A 19 -2.41 -4.97 -7.91
C GLU A 19 -2.77 -3.62 -7.28
N HIS A 20 -3.20 -3.64 -6.01
CA HIS A 20 -3.50 -2.42 -5.27
C HIS A 20 -2.25 -1.55 -5.06
N VAL A 21 -1.11 -2.15 -4.71
CA VAL A 21 0.18 -1.46 -4.60
C VAL A 21 0.61 -0.87 -5.93
N TYR A 22 0.44 -1.58 -7.06
CA TYR A 22 0.75 -1.01 -8.37
C TYR A 22 -0.09 0.24 -8.67
N GLY A 23 -1.37 0.23 -8.29
CA GLY A 23 -2.24 1.41 -8.39
C GLY A 23 -1.71 2.58 -7.55
N VAL A 24 -1.32 2.31 -6.30
CA VAL A 24 -0.71 3.32 -5.41
C VAL A 24 0.59 3.86 -6.00
N ALA A 25 1.50 2.97 -6.44
CA ALA A 25 2.78 3.36 -7.01
C ALA A 25 2.61 4.23 -8.26
N LYS A 26 1.63 3.92 -9.10
CA LYS A 26 1.28 4.76 -10.26
C LYS A 26 0.81 6.15 -9.84
N ALA A 27 -0.13 6.22 -8.88
CA ALA A 27 -0.64 7.50 -8.39
C ALA A 27 0.46 8.34 -7.73
N VAL A 28 1.35 7.71 -6.96
CA VAL A 28 2.53 8.37 -6.38
C VAL A 28 3.41 8.97 -7.49
N LYS A 29 3.71 8.21 -8.54
CA LYS A 29 4.54 8.68 -9.66
C LYS A 29 3.89 9.76 -10.52
N GLU A 30 2.56 9.85 -10.53
CA GLU A 30 1.86 10.97 -11.17
C GLU A 30 2.05 12.29 -10.41
N VAL A 31 2.24 12.23 -9.09
CA VAL A 31 2.44 13.40 -8.22
C VAL A 31 3.93 13.72 -8.02
N LEU A 32 4.76 12.69 -7.81
CA LEU A 32 6.20 12.74 -7.57
C LEU A 32 6.91 11.84 -8.60
N PRO A 33 7.24 12.36 -9.79
CA PRO A 33 7.80 11.55 -10.89
C PRO A 33 9.13 10.86 -10.56
N ASP A 34 9.91 11.43 -9.65
CA ASP A 34 11.19 10.90 -9.14
C ASP A 34 11.01 9.81 -8.06
N ALA A 35 9.79 9.57 -7.60
CA ALA A 35 9.56 8.70 -6.46
C ALA A 35 9.90 7.23 -6.72
N GLU A 36 10.57 6.61 -5.76
CA GLU A 36 10.75 5.18 -5.62
C GLU A 36 9.75 4.64 -4.58
N VAL A 37 9.11 3.52 -4.91
CA VAL A 37 8.03 2.94 -4.08
C VAL A 37 8.40 1.51 -3.72
N TYR A 38 8.46 1.24 -2.42
CA TYR A 38 8.86 -0.03 -1.85
C TYR A 38 7.73 -0.62 -1.01
N VAL A 39 7.58 -1.94 -1.04
CA VAL A 39 6.72 -2.66 -0.11
C VAL A 39 7.59 -3.39 0.89
N PHE A 40 7.24 -3.27 2.15
CA PHE A 40 7.95 -3.92 3.24
C PHE A 40 6.95 -4.54 4.24
N GLY A 41 7.45 -5.02 5.38
CA GLY A 41 6.60 -5.61 6.41
C GLY A 41 6.03 -6.98 6.02
N SER A 42 4.89 -7.33 6.63
CA SER A 42 4.32 -8.69 6.56
C SER A 42 3.98 -9.15 5.13
N ALA A 43 3.78 -8.19 4.21
CA ALA A 43 3.45 -8.47 2.82
C ALA A 43 4.58 -9.16 2.05
N VAL A 44 5.83 -8.91 2.43
CA VAL A 44 7.02 -9.49 1.79
C VAL A 44 7.63 -10.64 2.58
N THR A 45 7.41 -10.72 3.90
CA THR A 45 7.93 -11.83 4.74
C THR A 45 7.10 -13.10 4.62
N GLY A 46 5.87 -13.01 4.10
CA GLY A 46 4.97 -14.15 3.91
C GLY A 46 3.99 -14.40 5.05
N ASP A 47 3.99 -13.53 6.07
CA ASP A 47 3.17 -13.66 7.30
C ASP A 47 1.83 -12.90 7.24
N MET A 48 1.34 -12.57 6.03
CA MET A 48 0.08 -11.84 5.87
C MET A 48 -1.13 -12.67 6.27
N VAL A 49 -1.98 -12.10 7.13
CA VAL A 49 -3.32 -12.59 7.45
C VAL A 49 -4.38 -11.70 6.81
N ALA A 50 -5.64 -12.15 6.74
CA ALA A 50 -6.73 -11.37 6.14
C ALA A 50 -7.02 -10.01 6.83
N ALA A 51 -6.44 -9.79 8.02
CA ALA A 51 -6.50 -8.55 8.77
C ALA A 51 -5.22 -7.70 8.66
N SER A 52 -4.23 -8.14 7.88
CA SER A 52 -2.97 -7.41 7.69
C SER A 52 -3.16 -6.18 6.82
N ASP A 53 -2.40 -5.14 7.15
CA ASP A 53 -2.20 -3.96 6.31
C ASP A 53 -1.03 -4.18 5.34
N ILE A 54 -0.89 -3.31 4.34
CA ILE A 54 0.21 -3.32 3.37
C ILE A 54 1.08 -2.09 3.63
N ASP A 55 2.33 -2.32 4.07
CA ASP A 55 3.26 -1.25 4.38
C ASP A 55 4.00 -0.78 3.11
N ILE A 56 3.87 0.50 2.78
CA ILE A 56 4.45 1.12 1.59
C ILE A 56 5.38 2.27 2.02
N LEU A 57 6.62 2.25 1.53
CA LEU A 57 7.59 3.33 1.69
C LEU A 57 7.72 4.06 0.35
N VAL A 58 7.54 5.38 0.39
CA VAL A 58 7.75 6.27 -0.76
C VAL A 58 8.97 7.13 -0.47
N VAL A 59 9.96 7.09 -1.35
CA VAL A 59 11.19 7.88 -1.26
C VAL A 59 11.26 8.81 -2.46
N SER A 60 11.44 10.10 -2.24
CA SER A 60 11.50 11.13 -3.29
C SER A 60 12.29 12.33 -2.76
N GLU A 61 12.99 13.03 -3.64
CA GLU A 61 13.64 14.31 -3.33
C GLU A 61 12.63 15.47 -3.37
N GLY A 62 11.52 15.29 -4.09
CA GLY A 62 10.45 16.28 -4.24
C GLY A 62 9.38 16.26 -3.14
N VAL A 63 9.64 15.63 -1.98
CA VAL A 63 8.66 15.57 -0.88
C VAL A 63 8.33 17.00 -0.41
N PRO A 64 7.05 17.42 -0.43
CA PRO A 64 6.68 18.77 0.00
C PRO A 64 7.05 19.00 1.46
N GLU A 65 7.65 20.15 1.76
CA GLU A 65 8.14 20.52 3.10
C GLU A 65 7.02 20.67 4.17
N GLY A 66 5.74 20.56 3.79
CA GLY A 66 4.58 20.95 4.60
C GLY A 66 3.81 19.85 5.34
N LEU A 67 4.28 18.60 5.41
CA LEU A 67 3.57 17.53 6.14
C LEU A 67 4.12 17.24 7.55
N PHE A 68 5.31 17.73 7.87
CA PHE A 68 5.97 17.51 9.17
C PHE A 68 6.64 18.79 9.73
N GLY A 69 6.22 19.97 9.25
CA GLY A 69 6.63 21.26 9.80
C GLY A 69 6.05 21.52 11.18
#